data_AF-A0A8T7KHJ1-F1
#
_entry.id   AF-A0A8T7KHJ1-F1
#
_cell.length_a   1.000
_cell.length_b   1.000
_cell.length_c   1.000
_cell.angle_alpha   90.00
_cell.angle_beta   90.00
_cell.angle_gamma   90.00
#
_symmetry.space_group_name_H-M   'P 1'
#
loop_
_entity.id
_entity.type
_entity.pdbx_description
1 polymer ?
#
loop_
_entity_poly.entity_id
_entity_poly.type
_entity_poly.pdbx_seq_one_letter_code
_entity_poly.pdbx_strand_id
1 'polypeptide(L)'
;MDQVAAVEYRRAAARGRWLALLAVALALAALVVAAPGLPGWLAGALRAAPLAALAALALFTLPGLALLRLLHPTALPVADRLVYAVGLSGAVPPLLLLYGGLAGLRWGPWSCWGFLALCAAVASWPPHRPAHGAATARFDLAGGLLLLVAGLGLLARLYAVRDLVAGQFGDSYHHTVIAQLMLEHGGLFHSWQPYVPLTTFTYHFGFHSLVVWLHWLSGYPVTTGVVAVGQILGAAPAPLVGRLAAP
;
A
#
# COMPACT_ATOMS: atom_id res chain seq x y z
N MET A 1 -39.79 -0.44 -24.73
CA MET A 1 -39.28 0.20 -23.50
C MET A 1 -37.76 0.10 -23.35
N ASP A 2 -37.10 -0.91 -23.93
CA ASP A 2 -35.65 -1.15 -23.74
C ASP A 2 -34.68 -0.19 -24.44
N GLN A 3 -35.09 0.44 -25.55
CA GLN A 3 -34.21 1.32 -26.35
C GLN A 3 -33.93 2.66 -25.64
N VAL A 4 -34.91 3.23 -24.94
CA VAL A 4 -34.77 4.52 -24.23
C VAL A 4 -33.88 4.35 -23.01
N ALA A 5 -34.11 3.30 -22.20
CA ALA A 5 -33.27 2.98 -21.05
C ALA A 5 -31.81 2.70 -21.45
N ALA A 6 -31.57 2.02 -22.58
CA ALA A 6 -30.23 1.77 -23.09
C ALA A 6 -29.51 3.05 -23.58
N VAL A 7 -30.24 4.04 -24.09
CA VAL A 7 -29.67 5.34 -24.50
C VAL A 7 -29.35 6.20 -23.27
N GLU A 8 -30.23 6.26 -22.28
CA GLU A 8 -29.99 6.98 -21.02
C GLU A 8 -28.81 6.40 -20.24
N TYR A 9 -28.72 5.06 -20.15
CA TYR A 9 -27.58 4.38 -19.55
C TYR A 9 -26.25 4.73 -20.24
N ARG A 10 -26.20 4.70 -21.59
CA ARG A 10 -25.01 5.09 -22.35
C ARG A 10 -24.62 6.55 -22.14
N ARG A 11 -25.59 7.47 -22.06
CA ARG A 11 -25.34 8.88 -21.78
C ARG A 11 -24.83 9.10 -20.35
N ALA A 12 -25.40 8.42 -19.36
CA ALA A 12 -24.94 8.48 -17.98
C ALA A 12 -23.50 7.93 -17.84
N ALA A 13 -23.21 6.78 -18.46
CA ALA A 13 -21.87 6.21 -18.48
C ALA A 13 -20.85 7.12 -19.19
N ALA A 14 -21.22 7.75 -20.31
CA ALA A 14 -20.38 8.72 -21.00
C ALA A 14 -20.11 9.96 -20.14
N ARG A 15 -21.13 10.49 -19.46
CA ARG A 15 -20.99 11.63 -18.54
C ARG A 15 -20.07 11.31 -17.37
N GLY A 16 -20.19 10.12 -16.78
CA GLY A 16 -19.29 9.66 -15.71
C GLY A 16 -17.83 9.61 -16.15
N ARG A 17 -17.55 9.14 -17.37
CA ARG A 17 -16.19 9.13 -17.94
C ARG A 17 -15.62 10.54 -18.10
N TRP A 18 -16.40 11.48 -18.63
CA TRP A 18 -15.95 12.86 -18.80
C TRP A 18 -15.65 13.55 -17.47
N LEU A 19 -16.49 13.36 -16.46
CA LEU A 19 -16.25 13.90 -15.12
C LEU A 19 -14.97 13.33 -14.49
N ALA A 20 -14.72 12.03 -14.66
CA ALA A 20 -13.51 11.41 -14.15
C ALA A 20 -12.25 11.90 -14.87
N LEU A 21 -12.29 12.08 -16.19
CA LEU A 21 -11.20 12.68 -16.96
C LEU A 21 -10.94 14.13 -16.56
N LEU A 22 -11.99 14.92 -16.36
CA LEU A 22 -11.88 16.30 -15.87
C LEU A 22 -11.25 16.34 -14.47
N ALA A 23 -11.66 15.46 -13.56
CA ALA A 23 -11.07 15.37 -12.23
C ALA A 23 -9.57 15.03 -12.27
N VAL A 24 -9.16 14.10 -13.15
CA VAL A 24 -7.74 13.80 -13.37
C VAL A 24 -6.99 15.00 -13.94
N ALA A 25 -7.56 15.69 -14.93
CA ALA A 25 -6.95 16.88 -15.52
C ALA A 25 -6.76 17.99 -14.48
N LEU A 26 -7.76 18.23 -13.63
CA LEU A 26 -7.68 19.20 -12.53
C LEU A 26 -6.65 18.78 -11.48
N ALA A 27 -6.59 17.50 -11.10
CA ALA A 27 -5.60 16.98 -10.16
C ALA A 27 -4.16 17.15 -10.70
N LEU A 28 -3.94 16.86 -11.98
CA LEU A 28 -2.65 17.06 -12.64
C LEU A 28 -2.28 18.55 -12.70
N ALA A 29 -3.21 19.41 -13.10
CA ALA A 29 -2.98 20.85 -13.15
C ALA A 29 -2.63 21.40 -11.76
N ALA A 30 -3.38 21.01 -10.73
CA ALA A 30 -3.10 21.38 -9.35
C ALA A 30 -1.72 20.89 -8.89
N LEU A 31 -1.33 19.67 -9.26
CA LEU A 31 -0.02 19.11 -8.91
C LEU A 31 1.13 19.88 -9.58
N VAL A 32 1.00 20.21 -10.86
CA VAL A 32 2.01 20.99 -11.59
C VAL A 32 2.19 22.37 -10.98
N VAL A 33 1.09 23.04 -10.61
CA VAL A 33 1.13 24.38 -9.99
C VAL A 33 1.69 24.32 -8.57
N ALA A 34 1.26 23.37 -7.75
CA ALA A 34 1.63 23.29 -6.34
C ALA A 34 3.02 22.68 -6.10
N ALA A 35 3.51 21.85 -7.03
CA ALA A 35 4.72 21.06 -6.88
C ALA A 35 5.57 21.04 -8.16
N PRO A 36 6.07 22.20 -8.63
CA PRO A 36 6.80 22.28 -9.90
C PRO A 36 8.10 21.45 -9.91
N GLY A 37 8.72 21.23 -8.75
CA GLY A 37 9.92 20.40 -8.58
C GLY A 37 9.64 18.90 -8.47
N LEU A 38 8.38 18.46 -8.45
CA LEU A 38 8.02 17.06 -8.20
C LEU A 38 8.67 16.07 -9.17
N PRO A 39 8.71 16.30 -10.50
CA PRO A 39 9.31 15.34 -11.43
C PRO A 39 10.81 15.14 -11.17
N GLY A 40 11.55 16.23 -10.92
CA GLY A 40 12.97 16.18 -10.61
C GLY A 40 13.25 15.50 -9.28
N TRP A 41 12.45 15.83 -8.26
CA TRP A 41 12.52 15.18 -6.96
C TRP A 41 12.23 13.67 -7.06
N LEU A 42 11.17 13.26 -7.76
CA LEU A 42 10.79 11.87 -7.90
C LEU A 42 11.89 11.07 -8.60
N ALA A 43 12.47 11.61 -9.68
CA ALA A 43 13.59 10.99 -10.36
C ALA A 43 14.82 10.85 -9.44
N GLY A 44 15.12 11.87 -8.64
CA GLY A 44 16.17 11.83 -7.64
C GLY A 44 15.93 10.77 -6.56
N ALA A 45 14.72 10.73 -6.00
CA ALA A 45 14.31 9.79 -4.96
C ALA A 45 14.39 8.33 -5.44
N LEU A 46 13.91 8.04 -6.65
CA LEU A 46 13.98 6.71 -7.25
C LEU A 46 15.42 6.26 -7.53
N ARG A 47 16.32 7.19 -7.87
CA ARG A 47 17.76 6.88 -8.04
C ARG A 47 18.46 6.69 -6.71
N ALA A 48 18.10 7.45 -5.69
CA ALA A 48 18.73 7.40 -4.38
C ALA A 48 18.34 6.14 -3.60
N ALA A 49 17.08 5.70 -3.70
CA ALA A 49 16.55 4.57 -2.95
C ALA A 49 15.68 3.63 -3.81
N PRO A 50 16.23 3.05 -4.91
CA PRO A 50 15.46 2.21 -5.82
C PRO A 50 14.93 0.96 -5.11
N LEU A 51 15.73 0.36 -4.23
CA LEU A 51 15.35 -0.82 -3.47
C LEU A 51 14.19 -0.51 -2.49
N ALA A 52 14.18 0.66 -1.87
CA ALA A 52 13.08 1.06 -0.98
C ALA A 52 11.77 1.25 -1.76
N ALA A 53 11.83 1.87 -2.94
CA ALA A 53 10.67 2.01 -3.80
C ALA A 53 10.12 0.66 -4.27
N LEU A 54 11.00 -0.25 -4.71
CA LEU A 54 10.62 -1.61 -5.11
C LEU A 54 10.10 -2.43 -3.94
N ALA A 55 10.74 -2.35 -2.77
CA ALA A 55 10.32 -3.02 -1.56
C ALA A 55 8.96 -2.52 -1.09
N ALA A 56 8.71 -1.21 -1.10
CA ALA A 56 7.41 -0.64 -0.77
C ALA A 56 6.34 -1.13 -1.75
N LEU A 57 6.59 -1.06 -3.06
CA LEU A 57 5.66 -1.57 -4.06
C LEU A 57 5.34 -3.05 -3.82
N ALA A 58 6.37 -3.88 -3.60
CA ALA A 58 6.21 -5.31 -3.35
C ALA A 58 5.46 -5.60 -2.04
N LEU A 59 5.84 -4.93 -0.94
CA LEU A 59 5.22 -5.05 0.38
C LEU A 59 3.74 -4.71 0.35
N PHE A 60 3.36 -3.63 -0.36
CA PHE A 60 1.98 -3.16 -0.45
C PHE A 60 1.19 -3.81 -1.60
N THR A 61 1.72 -4.80 -2.33
CA THR A 61 0.94 -5.45 -3.41
C THR A 61 1.02 -6.97 -3.42
N LEU A 62 2.21 -7.56 -3.27
CA LEU A 62 2.39 -9.00 -3.45
C LEU A 62 1.62 -9.85 -2.43
N PRO A 63 1.60 -9.54 -1.12
CA PRO A 63 0.88 -10.36 -0.15
C PRO A 63 -0.63 -10.40 -0.46
N GLY A 64 -1.22 -9.24 -0.78
CA GLY A 64 -2.62 -9.16 -1.16
C GLY A 64 -2.92 -9.83 -2.50
N LEU A 65 -2.03 -9.73 -3.50
CA LEU A 65 -2.17 -10.44 -4.77
C LEU A 65 -2.12 -11.96 -4.58
N ALA A 66 -1.26 -12.45 -3.67
CA ALA A 66 -1.19 -13.86 -3.32
C ALA A 66 -2.46 -14.32 -2.59
N LEU A 67 -2.96 -13.54 -1.63
CA LEU A 67 -4.21 -13.85 -0.93
C LEU A 67 -5.41 -13.87 -1.88
N LEU A 68 -5.53 -12.88 -2.78
CA LEU A 68 -6.59 -12.87 -3.79
C LEU A 68 -6.49 -14.09 -4.71
N ARG A 69 -5.28 -14.54 -5.06
CA ARG A 69 -5.10 -15.75 -5.87
C ARG A 69 -5.58 -17.01 -5.15
N LEU A 70 -5.35 -17.11 -3.84
CA LEU A 70 -5.71 -18.29 -3.05
C LEU A 70 -7.18 -18.30 -2.65
N LEU A 71 -7.75 -17.14 -2.32
CA LEU A 71 -9.04 -17.03 -1.63
C LEU A 71 -10.16 -16.47 -2.51
N HIS A 72 -9.84 -15.67 -3.53
CA HIS A 72 -10.88 -15.05 -4.36
C HIS A 72 -11.32 -16.01 -5.48
N PRO A 73 -12.60 -16.39 -5.56
CA PRO A 73 -13.05 -17.47 -6.44
C PRO A 73 -13.09 -17.09 -7.92
N THR A 74 -13.17 -15.79 -8.24
CA THR A 74 -13.38 -15.28 -9.59
C THR A 74 -12.29 -14.30 -10.03
N ALA A 75 -12.10 -14.16 -11.33
CA ALA A 75 -11.18 -13.17 -11.88
C ALA A 75 -11.74 -11.76 -11.71
N LEU A 76 -11.01 -10.92 -10.98
CA LEU A 76 -11.33 -9.51 -10.82
C LEU A 76 -10.77 -8.67 -11.96
N PRO A 77 -11.42 -7.55 -12.34
CA PRO A 77 -10.79 -6.52 -13.14
C PRO A 77 -9.45 -6.09 -12.55
N VAL A 78 -8.49 -5.73 -13.42
CA VAL A 78 -7.10 -5.46 -13.00
C VAL A 78 -7.04 -4.37 -11.92
N ALA A 79 -7.81 -3.30 -12.09
CA ALA A 79 -7.84 -2.21 -11.12
C ALA A 79 -8.37 -2.67 -9.76
N ASP A 80 -9.45 -3.44 -9.71
CA ASP A 80 -10.05 -3.96 -8.46
C ASP A 80 -9.09 -4.88 -7.74
N ARG A 81 -8.45 -5.76 -8.50
CA ARG A 81 -7.43 -6.67 -7.99
C ARG A 81 -6.30 -5.90 -7.32
N LEU A 82 -5.83 -4.79 -7.91
CA LEU A 82 -4.79 -3.95 -7.30
C LEU A 82 -5.29 -3.22 -6.05
N VAL A 83 -6.49 -2.64 -6.08
CA VAL A 83 -7.07 -1.94 -4.93
C VAL A 83 -7.21 -2.86 -3.72
N TYR A 84 -7.80 -4.04 -3.92
CA TYR A 84 -7.95 -5.03 -2.85
C TYR A 84 -6.61 -5.60 -2.41
N ALA A 85 -5.67 -5.80 -3.35
CA ALA A 85 -4.32 -6.26 -3.00
C ALA A 85 -3.61 -5.28 -2.07
N VAL A 86 -3.73 -3.97 -2.30
CA VAL A 86 -3.13 -2.96 -1.41
C VAL A 86 -3.72 -3.02 -0.01
N GLY A 87 -5.05 -3.08 0.11
CA GLY A 87 -5.73 -3.20 1.40
C GLY A 87 -5.35 -4.46 2.16
N LEU A 88 -5.38 -5.62 1.50
CA LEU A 88 -5.02 -6.91 2.11
C LEU A 88 -3.55 -6.96 2.51
N SER A 89 -2.66 -6.41 1.68
CA SER A 89 -1.21 -6.40 1.98
C SER A 89 -0.91 -5.66 3.28
N GLY A 90 -1.63 -4.57 3.58
CA GLY A 90 -1.45 -3.82 4.83
C GLY A 90 -1.74 -4.63 6.09
N ALA A 91 -2.58 -5.67 6.01
CA ALA A 91 -2.96 -6.51 7.14
C ALA A 91 -2.01 -7.69 7.37
N VAL A 92 -1.23 -8.11 6.36
CA VAL A 92 -0.45 -9.34 6.43
C VAL A 92 0.78 -9.22 7.35
N PRO A 93 1.65 -8.20 7.24
CA PRO A 93 2.82 -8.05 8.11
C PRO A 93 2.51 -8.07 9.62
N PRO A 94 1.50 -7.36 10.15
CA PRO A 94 1.20 -7.46 11.58
C PRO A 94 0.71 -8.84 12.00
N LEU A 95 -0.05 -9.56 11.17
CA LEU A 95 -0.46 -10.94 11.50
C LEU A 95 0.75 -11.87 11.55
N LEU A 96 1.68 -11.73 10.59
CA LEU A 96 2.92 -12.52 10.58
C LEU A 96 3.81 -12.25 11.79
N LEU A 97 3.92 -10.99 12.23
CA LEU A 97 4.66 -10.67 13.45
C LEU A 97 3.94 -11.14 14.72
N LEU A 98 2.61 -11.10 14.74
CA LEU A 98 1.82 -11.62 15.87
C LEU A 98 2.01 -13.13 16.03
N TYR A 99 1.68 -13.90 14.98
CA TYR A 99 1.81 -15.36 15.03
C TYR A 99 3.26 -15.81 15.10
N GLY A 100 4.17 -15.09 14.45
CA GLY A 100 5.61 -15.31 14.58
C GLY A 100 6.09 -15.12 16.01
N GLY A 101 5.67 -14.04 16.68
CA GLY A 101 6.00 -13.80 18.09
C GLY A 101 5.48 -14.89 19.02
N LEU A 102 4.24 -15.37 18.80
CA LEU A 102 3.68 -16.50 19.55
C LEU A 102 4.46 -17.81 19.33
N ALA A 103 5.00 -18.01 18.13
CA ALA A 103 5.83 -19.16 17.78
C ALA A 103 7.32 -18.99 18.13
N GLY A 104 7.72 -17.86 18.73
CA GLY A 104 9.12 -17.54 19.04
C GLY A 104 9.99 -17.26 17.80
N LEU A 105 9.38 -16.96 16.65
CA LEU A 105 10.08 -16.66 15.40
C LEU A 105 10.60 -15.23 15.39
N ARG A 106 11.87 -15.06 15.01
CA ARG A 106 12.49 -13.77 14.77
C ARG A 106 12.54 -13.47 13.27
N TRP A 107 12.03 -12.31 12.90
CA TRP A 107 12.01 -11.79 11.54
C TRP A 107 13.25 -10.94 11.25
N GLY A 108 13.61 -10.86 9.97
CA GLY A 108 14.73 -10.11 9.47
C GLY A 108 14.70 -10.02 7.95
N PRO A 109 15.77 -9.52 7.31
CA PRO A 109 15.82 -9.32 5.86
C PRO A 109 15.49 -10.58 5.05
N TRP A 110 16.14 -11.70 5.37
CA TRP A 110 16.01 -12.94 4.62
C TRP A 110 14.62 -13.57 4.71
N SER A 111 13.99 -13.55 5.90
CA SER A 111 12.64 -14.07 6.06
C SER A 111 11.60 -13.19 5.36
N CYS A 112 11.78 -11.86 5.35
CA CYS A 112 10.91 -10.95 4.61
C CYS A 112 11.03 -11.16 3.10
N TRP A 113 12.25 -11.27 2.57
CA TRP A 113 12.47 -11.56 1.14
C TRP A 113 11.95 -12.94 0.74
N GLY A 114 12.18 -13.95 1.57
CA GLY A 114 11.64 -15.31 1.36
C GLY A 114 10.11 -15.31 1.33
N PHE A 115 9.48 -14.56 2.23
CA PHE A 115 8.03 -14.39 2.24
C PHE A 115 7.52 -13.69 0.96
N LEU A 116 8.14 -12.56 0.56
CA LEU A 116 7.74 -11.88 -0.67
C LEU A 116 7.96 -12.71 -1.93
N ALA A 117 9.04 -13.50 -1.97
CA ALA A 117 9.29 -14.45 -3.05
C ALA A 117 8.21 -15.53 -3.11
N LEU A 118 7.78 -16.06 -1.96
CA LEU A 118 6.65 -16.99 -1.86
C LEU A 118 5.36 -16.33 -2.35
N CYS A 119 5.06 -15.11 -1.92
CA CYS A 119 3.89 -14.37 -2.40
C CYS A 119 3.93 -14.14 -3.91
N ALA A 120 5.08 -13.79 -4.47
CA ALA A 120 5.26 -13.64 -5.92
C ALA A 120 5.01 -14.96 -6.65
N ALA A 121 5.58 -16.07 -6.16
CA ALA A 121 5.38 -17.40 -6.72
C ALA A 121 3.88 -17.77 -6.72
N VAL A 122 3.19 -17.61 -5.58
CA VAL A 122 1.75 -17.87 -5.45
C VAL A 122 0.94 -16.96 -6.37
N ALA A 123 1.23 -15.65 -6.40
CA ALA A 123 0.48 -14.70 -7.22
C ALA A 123 0.63 -14.97 -8.74
N SER A 124 1.77 -15.53 -9.15
CA SER A 124 2.08 -15.92 -10.53
C SER A 124 1.61 -17.32 -10.91
N TRP A 125 1.32 -18.18 -9.92
CA TRP A 125 0.93 -19.57 -10.11
C TRP A 125 -0.35 -19.68 -10.96
N PRO A 126 -0.40 -20.59 -11.96
CA PRO A 126 -1.57 -20.76 -12.80
C PRO A 126 -2.80 -21.18 -11.97
N PRO A 127 -4.01 -20.67 -12.30
CA PRO A 127 -5.21 -21.02 -11.56
C PRO A 127 -5.50 -22.52 -11.71
N HIS A 128 -5.74 -23.20 -10.59
CA HIS A 128 -6.05 -24.64 -10.56
C HIS A 128 -7.39 -25.01 -11.21
N ARG A 129 -8.26 -24.03 -11.46
CA ARG A 129 -9.54 -24.23 -12.16
C ARG A 129 -9.61 -23.26 -13.34
N PRO A 130 -9.92 -23.74 -14.57
CA PRO A 130 -10.30 -22.83 -15.63
C PRO A 130 -11.52 -22.04 -15.14
N ALA A 131 -11.40 -20.70 -15.11
CA ALA A 131 -12.52 -19.84 -14.79
C ALA A 131 -13.64 -20.18 -15.78
N HIS A 132 -14.71 -20.81 -15.29
CA HIS A 132 -15.90 -21.05 -16.11
C HIS A 132 -16.46 -19.68 -16.48
N GLY A 133 -16.41 -19.35 -17.77
CA GLY A 133 -16.55 -17.97 -18.23
C GLY A 133 -15.27 -17.19 -17.97
N ALA A 134 -14.24 -17.40 -18.79
CA ALA A 134 -13.03 -16.60 -18.80
C ALA A 134 -13.37 -15.16 -19.22
N ALA A 135 -13.92 -14.38 -18.28
CA ALA A 135 -13.88 -12.94 -18.34
C ALA A 135 -12.38 -12.60 -18.27
N THR A 136 -11.77 -12.41 -19.43
CA THR A 136 -10.45 -11.79 -19.57
C THR A 136 -10.40 -10.64 -18.57
N ALA A 137 -9.40 -10.56 -17.69
CA ALA A 137 -9.29 -9.45 -16.74
C ALA A 137 -9.26 -8.14 -17.55
N ARG A 138 -10.41 -7.47 -17.65
CA ARG A 138 -10.54 -6.26 -18.46
C ARG A 138 -10.02 -5.09 -17.62
N PHE A 139 -9.36 -4.16 -18.30
CA PHE A 139 -9.05 -2.89 -17.70
C PHE A 139 -10.34 -2.07 -17.60
N ASP A 140 -10.73 -1.74 -16.38
CA ASP A 140 -11.83 -0.81 -16.12
C ASP A 140 -11.24 0.61 -16.02
N LEU A 141 -11.68 1.49 -16.91
CA LEU A 141 -11.23 2.88 -16.95
C LEU A 141 -11.51 3.60 -15.64
N ALA A 142 -12.67 3.37 -15.01
CA ALA A 142 -13.03 4.05 -13.77
C ALA A 142 -12.06 3.68 -12.64
N GLY A 143 -11.78 2.39 -12.47
CA GLY A 143 -10.74 1.90 -11.57
C GLY A 143 -9.35 2.43 -11.86
N GLY A 144 -8.98 2.47 -13.15
CA GLY A 144 -7.71 3.03 -13.59
C GLY A 144 -7.55 4.50 -13.20
N LEU A 145 -8.59 5.31 -13.41
CA LEU A 145 -8.59 6.74 -13.03
C LEU A 145 -8.55 6.92 -11.52
N LEU A 146 -9.26 6.08 -10.75
CA LEU A 146 -9.23 6.12 -9.29
C LEU A 146 -7.83 5.79 -8.73
N LEU A 147 -7.18 4.74 -9.27
CA LEU A 147 -5.80 4.41 -8.94
C LEU A 147 -4.84 5.53 -9.32
N LEU A 148 -5.05 6.18 -10.47
CA LEU A 148 -4.24 7.32 -10.90
C LEU A 148 -4.37 8.49 -9.93
N VAL A 149 -5.59 8.89 -9.56
CA VAL A 149 -5.82 9.98 -8.60
C VAL A 149 -5.20 9.64 -7.23
N ALA A 150 -5.36 8.40 -6.76
CA ALA A 150 -4.73 7.94 -5.52
C ALA A 150 -3.19 7.99 -5.59
N GLY A 151 -2.61 7.58 -6.72
CA GLY A 151 -1.17 7.63 -6.97
C GLY A 151 -0.64 9.07 -7.02
N LEU A 152 -1.34 9.97 -7.72
CA LEU A 152 -1.00 11.41 -7.75
C LEU A 152 -1.10 12.03 -6.36
N GLY A 153 -2.14 11.70 -5.58
CA GLY A 153 -2.29 12.15 -4.21
C GLY A 153 -1.17 11.64 -3.30
N LEU A 154 -0.76 10.38 -3.44
CA LEU A 154 0.39 9.82 -2.73
C LEU A 154 1.69 10.54 -3.11
N LEU A 155 1.94 10.78 -4.40
CA LEU A 155 3.12 11.51 -4.86
C LEU A 155 3.16 12.93 -4.30
N ALA A 156 2.02 13.64 -4.33
CA ALA A 156 1.90 14.97 -3.75
C ALA A 156 2.24 14.96 -2.25
N ARG A 157 1.70 13.97 -1.51
CA ARG A 157 1.95 13.77 -0.08
C ARG A 157 3.42 13.50 0.23
N LEU A 158 4.05 12.57 -0.50
CA LEU A 158 5.46 12.25 -0.33
C LEU A 158 6.36 13.45 -0.68
N TYR A 159 6.01 14.19 -1.73
CA TYR A 159 6.71 15.42 -2.08
C TYR A 159 6.57 16.47 -0.96
N ALA A 160 5.39 16.64 -0.36
CA ALA A 160 5.18 17.63 0.71
C ALA A 160 6.06 17.37 1.94
N VAL A 161 6.39 16.10 2.23
CA VAL A 161 7.18 15.68 3.40
C VAL A 161 8.64 15.35 3.07
N ARG A 162 9.09 15.61 1.84
CA ARG A 162 10.39 15.16 1.32
C ARG A 162 11.61 15.62 2.11
N ASP A 163 11.51 16.77 2.76
CA ASP A 163 12.61 17.39 3.50
C ASP A 163 12.61 16.96 4.99
N LEU A 164 11.66 16.10 5.40
CA LEU A 164 11.58 15.60 6.77
C LEU A 164 12.49 14.38 6.97
N VAL A 165 13.40 14.50 7.93
CA VAL A 165 14.33 13.42 8.34
C VAL A 165 13.73 12.48 9.39
N ALA A 166 12.64 12.91 10.03
CA ALA A 166 11.86 12.16 11.00
C ALA A 166 10.42 12.70 11.04
N GLY A 167 9.49 11.93 11.58
CA GLY A 167 8.11 12.40 11.76
C GLY A 167 8.03 13.50 12.82
N GLN A 168 7.08 14.43 12.62
CA GLN A 168 6.91 15.60 13.48
C GLN A 168 6.02 15.27 14.70
N PHE A 169 6.14 16.08 15.76
CA PHE A 169 5.40 15.96 17.02
C PHE A 169 5.72 14.70 17.84
N GLY A 170 5.23 14.66 19.09
CA GLY A 170 5.56 13.58 20.05
C GLY A 170 5.09 12.19 19.63
N ASP A 171 3.96 12.10 18.92
CA ASP A 171 3.39 10.83 18.47
C ASP A 171 4.27 10.14 17.42
N SER A 172 4.73 10.88 16.40
CA SER A 172 5.64 10.33 15.39
C SER A 172 6.99 9.88 15.97
N TYR A 173 7.47 10.57 17.00
CA TYR A 173 8.66 10.15 17.74
C TYR A 173 8.40 8.82 18.45
N HIS A 174 7.26 8.68 19.14
CA HIS A 174 6.88 7.42 19.79
C HIS A 174 6.76 6.26 18.80
N HIS A 175 6.13 6.50 17.65
CA HIS A 175 6.05 5.52 16.56
C HIS A 175 7.43 5.09 16.03
N THR A 176 8.38 6.01 15.97
CA THR A 176 9.77 5.71 15.58
C THR A 176 10.43 4.80 16.62
N VAL A 177 10.28 5.10 17.91
CA VAL A 177 10.84 4.28 19.00
C VAL A 177 10.27 2.87 18.99
N ILE A 178 8.94 2.71 18.81
CA ILE A 178 8.31 1.38 18.74
C ILE A 178 8.85 0.59 17.55
N ALA A 179 8.88 1.20 16.35
CA ALA A 179 9.39 0.52 15.17
C ALA A 179 10.87 0.14 15.32
N GLN A 180 11.67 1.00 15.93
CA GLN A 180 13.08 0.74 16.20
C GLN A 180 13.25 -0.43 17.19
N LEU A 181 12.47 -0.48 18.28
CA LEU A 181 12.50 -1.59 19.23
C LEU A 181 12.06 -2.91 18.56
N MET A 182 11.03 -2.86 17.71
CA MET A 182 10.59 -4.04 16.96
C MET A 182 11.67 -4.55 16.00
N LEU A 183 12.38 -3.63 15.33
CA LEU A 183 13.52 -3.95 14.48
C LEU A 183 14.63 -4.65 15.26
N GLU A 184 15.03 -4.10 16.40
CA GLU A 184 16.10 -4.63 17.25
C GLU A 184 15.78 -6.03 17.82
N HIS A 185 14.51 -6.29 18.12
CA HIS A 185 14.07 -7.58 18.64
C HIS A 185 13.80 -8.61 17.53
N GLY A 186 13.65 -8.18 16.28
CA GLY A 186 13.25 -9.06 15.18
C GLY A 186 11.75 -9.38 15.21
N GLY A 187 10.90 -8.48 15.69
CA GLY A 187 9.47 -8.73 15.86
C GLY A 187 8.88 -7.95 17.03
N LEU A 188 7.83 -8.49 17.66
CA LEU A 188 7.27 -7.90 18.88
C LEU A 188 8.27 -7.99 20.03
N PHE A 189 8.26 -7.00 20.91
CA PHE A 189 9.09 -6.95 22.11
C PHE A 189 8.22 -6.96 23.37
N HIS A 190 8.80 -7.29 24.51
CA HIS A 190 8.06 -7.40 25.78
C HIS A 190 8.42 -6.32 26.80
N SER A 191 9.59 -5.69 26.69
CA SER A 191 10.06 -4.68 27.65
C SER A 191 10.38 -3.35 26.97
N TRP A 192 9.96 -2.26 27.60
CA TRP A 192 10.28 -0.89 27.18
C TRP A 192 11.51 -0.33 27.90
N GLN A 193 12.11 -1.10 28.81
CA GLN A 193 13.31 -0.65 29.51
C GLN A 193 14.50 -0.58 28.54
N PRO A 194 15.42 0.40 28.73
CA PRO A 194 15.47 1.40 29.79
C PRO A 194 14.64 2.68 29.51
N TYR A 195 13.95 2.76 28.37
CA TYR A 195 13.26 3.98 27.95
C TYR A 195 12.10 4.36 28.86
N VAL A 196 11.28 3.37 29.27
CA VAL A 196 10.15 3.54 30.18
C VAL A 196 10.02 2.28 31.05
N PRO A 197 9.68 2.38 32.34
CA PRO A 197 9.51 1.22 33.23
C PRO A 197 8.19 0.45 32.95
N LEU A 198 7.95 0.07 31.70
CA LEU A 198 6.85 -0.78 31.27
C LEU A 198 7.38 -2.14 30.83
N THR A 199 6.79 -3.21 31.36
CA THR A 199 7.23 -4.61 31.16
C THR A 199 6.28 -5.40 30.25
N THR A 200 5.33 -4.72 29.61
CA THR A 200 4.42 -5.30 28.62
C THR A 200 4.27 -4.38 27.43
N PHE A 201 4.10 -4.95 26.24
CA PHE A 201 3.78 -4.21 25.03
C PHE A 201 2.26 -4.03 24.92
N THR A 202 1.80 -2.78 25.00
CA THR A 202 0.37 -2.42 25.08
C THR A 202 -0.10 -1.53 23.92
N TYR A 203 0.69 -1.43 22.85
CA TYR A 203 0.42 -0.53 21.72
C TYR A 203 -0.09 -1.27 20.48
N HIS A 204 -0.82 -0.57 19.61
CA HIS A 204 -1.22 -1.12 18.32
C HIS A 204 -0.02 -1.12 17.36
N PHE A 205 0.37 -2.28 16.85
CA PHE A 205 1.63 -2.44 16.12
C PHE A 205 1.46 -2.54 14.59
N GLY A 206 0.23 -2.45 14.06
CA GLY A 206 -0.07 -2.56 12.63
C GLY A 206 0.81 -1.68 11.74
N PHE A 207 0.86 -0.39 12.07
CA PHE A 207 1.69 0.60 11.39
C PHE A 207 3.19 0.27 11.48
N HIS A 208 3.68 -0.01 12.69
CA HIS A 208 5.08 -0.29 12.98
C HIS A 208 5.59 -1.52 12.23
N SER A 209 4.76 -2.57 12.13
CA SER A 209 5.07 -3.77 11.33
C SER A 209 5.43 -3.40 9.90
N LEU A 210 4.69 -2.50 9.26
CA LEU A 210 4.94 -2.08 7.88
C LEU A 210 6.23 -1.27 7.75
N VAL A 211 6.52 -0.39 8.72
CA VAL A 211 7.77 0.37 8.77
C VAL A 211 8.98 -0.55 8.90
N VAL A 212 8.91 -1.52 9.82
CA VAL A 212 10.01 -2.46 10.06
C VAL A 212 10.20 -3.42 8.89
N TRP A 213 9.13 -3.85 8.24
CA TRP A 213 9.22 -4.64 7.01
C TRP A 213 9.88 -3.87 5.86
N LEU A 214 9.52 -2.59 5.66
CA LEU A 214 10.21 -1.75 4.67
C LEU A 214 11.71 -1.65 4.99
N HIS A 215 12.06 -1.49 6.27
CA HIS A 215 13.46 -1.50 6.70
C HIS A 215 14.15 -2.83 6.40
N TRP A 216 13.59 -3.98 6.81
CA TRP A 216 14.21 -5.28 6.56
C TRP A 216 14.40 -5.58 5.07
N LEU A 217 13.50 -5.12 4.21
CA LEU A 217 13.56 -5.36 2.77
C LEU A 217 14.57 -4.46 2.06
N SER A 218 14.86 -3.27 2.57
CA SER A 218 15.58 -2.24 1.80
C SER A 218 16.67 -1.48 2.56
N GLY A 219 16.78 -1.66 3.87
CA GLY A 219 17.63 -0.85 4.74
C GLY A 219 17.13 0.59 4.94
N TYR A 220 15.92 0.93 4.47
CA TYR A 220 15.40 2.29 4.57
C TYR A 220 15.31 2.73 6.05
N PRO A 221 15.84 3.92 6.42
CA PRO A 221 15.90 4.32 7.83
C PRO A 221 14.51 4.37 8.48
N VAL A 222 14.38 3.88 9.72
CA VAL A 222 13.11 3.82 10.45
C VAL A 222 12.49 5.22 10.62
N THR A 223 13.32 6.24 10.89
CA THR A 223 12.87 7.64 11.08
C THR A 223 12.12 8.19 9.87
N THR A 224 12.69 8.03 8.66
CA THR A 224 12.06 8.42 7.40
C THR A 224 11.02 7.40 6.94
N GLY A 225 11.16 6.13 7.36
CA GLY A 225 10.22 5.05 7.08
C GLY A 225 8.86 5.29 7.71
N VAL A 226 8.81 5.77 8.96
CA VAL A 226 7.58 6.21 9.64
C VAL A 226 6.86 7.28 8.80
N VAL A 227 7.58 8.28 8.30
CA VAL A 227 7.00 9.35 7.47
C VAL A 227 6.43 8.78 6.17
N ALA A 228 7.23 7.99 5.45
CA ALA A 228 6.86 7.44 4.14
C ALA A 228 5.68 6.47 4.23
N VAL A 229 5.73 5.51 5.15
CA VAL A 229 4.65 4.53 5.37
C VAL A 229 3.37 5.23 5.83
N GLY A 230 3.48 6.28 6.64
CA GLY A 230 2.32 7.11 7.01
C GLY A 230 1.62 7.75 5.81
N GLN A 231 2.39 8.23 4.83
CA GLN A 231 1.81 8.78 3.59
C GLN A 231 1.15 7.69 2.74
N ILE A 232 1.78 6.51 2.62
CA ILE A 232 1.25 5.36 1.86
C ILE A 232 -0.08 4.90 2.47
N LEU A 233 -0.13 4.64 3.78
CA LEU A 233 -1.34 4.19 4.46
C LEU A 233 -2.44 5.25 4.50
N GLY A 234 -2.09 6.54 4.52
CA GLY A 234 -3.11 7.58 4.41
C GLY A 234 -3.68 7.75 3.00
N ALA A 235 -3.00 7.29 1.96
CA ALA A 235 -3.49 7.33 0.57
C ALA A 235 -4.23 6.04 0.15
N ALA A 236 -3.84 4.89 0.69
CA ALA A 236 -4.36 3.57 0.32
C ALA A 236 -5.89 3.37 0.49
N PRO A 237 -6.59 3.95 1.49
CA PRO A 237 -8.03 3.77 1.65
C PRO A 237 -8.89 4.44 0.57
N ALA A 238 -8.40 5.53 -0.04
CA ALA A 238 -9.18 6.30 -1.02
C ALA A 238 -9.71 5.44 -2.19
N PRO A 239 -8.88 4.65 -2.88
CA PRO A 239 -9.38 3.78 -3.94
C PRO A 239 -10.25 2.62 -3.43
N LEU A 240 -10.04 2.15 -2.19
CA LEU A 240 -10.84 1.08 -1.59
C LEU A 240 -12.28 1.56 -1.32
N VAL A 241 -12.43 2.73 -0.68
CA VAL A 241 -13.74 3.33 -0.43
C VAL A 241 -14.46 3.65 -1.73
N GLY A 242 -13.74 4.19 -2.73
CA GLY A 242 -14.33 4.47 -4.04
C GLY A 242 -14.86 3.22 -4.76
N ARG A 243 -14.29 2.03 -4.50
CA ARG A 243 -14.81 0.76 -5.04
C ARG A 243 -15.95 0.17 -4.22
N LEU A 244 -15.92 0.31 -2.90
CA LEU A 244 -17.04 -0.14 -2.04
C LEU A 244 -18.29 0.73 -2.21
N ALA A 245 -18.13 1.99 -2.59
CA ALA A 245 -19.24 2.91 -2.86
C ALA A 245 -19.77 2.83 -4.30
N ALA A 246 -19.13 2.05 -5.17
CA ALA A 246 -19.61 1.84 -6.54
C ALA A 246 -20.79 0.85 -6.52
N PRO A 247 -21.92 1.18 -7.17
CA PRO A 247 -23.10 0.32 -7.23
C PRO A 247 -22.91 -0.93 -8.10
#